data_AF-A0A1W9WJ10-F1
#
_entry.id   AF-A0A1W9WJ10-F1
#
_cell.length_a   1.000
_cell.length_b   1.000
_cell.length_c   1.000
_cell.angle_alpha   90.00
_cell.angle_beta   90.00
_cell.angle_gamma   90.00
#
_symmetry.space_group_name_H-M   'P 1'
#
loop_
_entity.id
_entity.type
_entity.pdbx_description
1 polymer ?
#
loop_
_entity_poly.entity_id
_entity_poly.type
_entity_poly.pdbx_seq_one_letter_code
_entity_poly.pdbx_strand_id
1 'polypeptide(L)'
;MLWGIVYVILLLILKKENRIKSFLLIILTGLFGLGLSAFFWLPAFGERNFIRLAGITQGFFDFRHNFITFSELIALPQALDLSAINPYYPSSLGIAQITFFILAMLVFSYVVIVKLMSDAPVDVHGETKLALSLQLLTPIFFLMALIFYSFMTLPQSQWLWENIPLVSLTEFPWRMLGPAIFCVAVLAGATAHVVGQVFCQEHQHLHKQSATKFNQELSAQQAQANFYQNGLTITLLLRYYYPIIHQVACLPNLTLPHYLMAAQQPC
;
A
#
# COMPACT_ATOMS: atom_id res chain seq x y z
N MET A 1 -11.21 -20.97 -5.43
CA MET A 1 -11.06 -20.36 -6.78
C MET A 1 -12.11 -19.31 -7.10
N LEU A 2 -13.39 -19.49 -6.73
CA LEU A 2 -14.47 -18.53 -7.04
C LEU A 2 -14.21 -17.09 -6.55
N TRP A 3 -13.67 -16.90 -5.35
CA TRP A 3 -13.34 -15.58 -4.82
C TRP A 3 -12.30 -14.81 -5.67
N GLY A 4 -11.39 -15.50 -6.36
CA GLY A 4 -10.45 -14.83 -7.27
C GLY A 4 -11.17 -14.16 -8.44
N ILE A 5 -12.17 -14.83 -9.01
CA ILE A 5 -12.99 -14.28 -10.10
C ILE A 5 -13.79 -13.07 -9.59
N VAL A 6 -14.40 -13.18 -8.41
CA VAL A 6 -15.13 -12.06 -7.79
C VAL A 6 -14.22 -10.86 -7.56
N TYR A 7 -12.98 -11.08 -7.11
CA TYR A 7 -12.00 -10.00 -6.94
C TYR A 7 -11.63 -9.34 -8.27
N VAL A 8 -11.41 -10.13 -9.32
CA VAL A 8 -11.12 -9.61 -10.66
C VAL A 8 -12.30 -8.79 -11.20
N ILE A 9 -13.54 -9.25 -10.99
CA ILE A 9 -14.74 -8.49 -11.36
C ILE A 9 -14.80 -7.18 -10.58
N LEU A 10 -14.54 -7.19 -9.28
CA LEU A 10 -14.43 -5.97 -8.47
C LEU A 10 -13.41 -5.00 -9.08
N LEU A 11 -12.23 -5.47 -9.47
CA LEU A 11 -11.21 -4.65 -10.12
C LEU A 11 -11.69 -4.07 -11.48
N LEU A 12 -12.39 -4.86 -12.30
CA LEU A 12 -12.97 -4.40 -13.56
C LEU A 12 -14.08 -3.35 -13.36
N ILE A 13 -14.87 -3.47 -12.29
CA ILE A 13 -15.90 -2.49 -11.95
C ILE A 13 -15.25 -1.19 -11.50
N LEU A 14 -14.22 -1.26 -10.65
CA LEU A 14 -13.51 -0.09 -10.13
C LEU A 14 -12.67 0.60 -11.21
N LYS A 15 -11.97 -0.16 -12.06
CA LYS A 15 -11.16 0.39 -13.16
C LYS A 15 -12.03 0.66 -14.39
N LYS A 16 -12.37 1.93 -14.61
CA LYS A 16 -13.26 2.36 -15.72
C LYS A 16 -12.56 2.35 -17.08
N GLU A 17 -11.24 2.43 -17.11
CA GLU A 17 -10.46 2.53 -18.34
C GLU A 17 -10.18 1.17 -18.99
N ASN A 18 -10.32 1.08 -20.32
CA ASN A 18 -9.93 -0.08 -21.12
C ASN A 18 -10.51 -1.43 -20.65
N ARG A 19 -11.78 -1.45 -20.18
CA ARG A 19 -12.45 -2.65 -19.67
C ARG A 19 -12.46 -3.83 -20.65
N ILE A 20 -12.67 -3.56 -21.94
CA ILE A 20 -12.68 -4.61 -22.98
C ILE A 20 -11.31 -5.27 -23.10
N LYS A 21 -10.22 -4.49 -23.16
CA LYS A 21 -8.85 -5.05 -23.21
C LYS A 21 -8.53 -5.86 -21.97
N SER A 22 -8.88 -5.34 -20.79
CA SER A 22 -8.69 -6.04 -19.52
C SER A 22 -9.46 -7.36 -19.49
N PHE A 23 -10.72 -7.35 -19.92
CA PHE A 23 -11.55 -8.55 -20.01
C PHE A 23 -10.98 -9.59 -20.98
N LEU A 24 -10.53 -9.16 -22.17
CA LEU A 24 -9.88 -10.05 -23.14
C LEU A 24 -8.58 -10.64 -22.59
N LEU A 25 -7.76 -9.84 -21.88
CA LEU A 25 -6.55 -10.34 -21.22
C LEU A 25 -6.88 -11.36 -20.13
N ILE A 26 -7.93 -11.14 -19.33
CA ILE A 26 -8.37 -12.09 -18.30
C ILE A 26 -8.82 -13.41 -18.94
N ILE A 27 -9.60 -13.37 -20.02
CA ILE A 27 -9.99 -14.57 -20.76
C ILE A 27 -8.76 -15.28 -21.31
N LEU A 28 -7.86 -14.54 -21.98
CA LEU A 28 -6.67 -15.12 -22.61
C LEU A 28 -5.76 -15.79 -21.58
N THR A 29 -5.47 -15.09 -20.48
CA THR A 29 -4.65 -15.64 -19.38
C THR A 29 -5.35 -16.80 -18.66
N GLY A 30 -6.68 -16.74 -18.50
CA GLY A 30 -7.47 -17.84 -17.95
C GLY A 30 -7.42 -19.08 -18.83
N LEU A 31 -7.62 -18.93 -20.15
CA LEU A 31 -7.51 -20.02 -21.13
C LEU A 31 -6.10 -20.58 -21.18
N PHE A 32 -5.08 -19.71 -21.10
CA PHE A 32 -3.69 -20.15 -21.05
C PHE A 32 -3.41 -20.97 -19.79
N GLY A 33 -3.89 -20.54 -18.62
CA GLY A 33 -3.78 -21.31 -17.37
C GLY A 33 -4.53 -22.64 -17.41
N LEU A 34 -5.73 -22.67 -18.00
CA LEU A 34 -6.49 -23.91 -18.23
C LEU A 34 -5.76 -24.86 -19.19
N GLY A 35 -5.14 -24.31 -20.25
CA GLY A 35 -4.34 -25.07 -21.20
C GLY A 35 -3.08 -25.67 -20.56
N LEU A 36 -2.35 -24.87 -19.78
CA LEU A 36 -1.17 -25.35 -19.03
C LEU A 36 -1.52 -26.43 -17.99
N SER A 37 -2.69 -26.33 -17.36
CA SER A 37 -3.17 -27.32 -16.40
C SER A 37 -3.96 -28.49 -17.03
N ALA A 38 -4.16 -28.49 -18.35
CA ALA A 38 -4.98 -29.47 -19.05
C ALA A 38 -4.53 -30.91 -18.82
N PHE A 39 -3.22 -31.15 -18.71
CA PHE A 39 -2.70 -32.48 -18.44
C PHE A 39 -3.21 -33.08 -17.12
N PHE A 40 -3.57 -32.27 -16.12
CA PHE A 40 -4.10 -32.77 -14.85
C PHE A 40 -5.60 -33.12 -14.91
N TRP A 41 -6.40 -32.28 -15.55
CA TRP A 41 -7.86 -32.43 -15.51
C TRP A 41 -8.45 -33.08 -16.75
N LEU A 42 -7.85 -32.88 -17.94
CA LEU A 42 -8.39 -33.40 -19.19
C LEU A 42 -8.43 -34.95 -19.20
N PRO A 43 -7.38 -35.68 -18.78
CA PRO A 43 -7.47 -37.14 -18.65
C PRO A 43 -8.51 -37.58 -17.63
N ALA A 44 -8.57 -36.91 -16.47
CA ALA A 44 -9.54 -37.23 -15.42
C ALA A 44 -11.00 -37.11 -15.91
N PHE A 45 -11.30 -36.11 -16.74
CA PHE A 45 -12.63 -35.99 -17.37
C PHE A 45 -12.86 -37.00 -18.49
N GLY A 46 -11.85 -37.28 -19.31
CA GLY A 46 -11.93 -38.26 -20.41
C GLY A 46 -12.13 -39.68 -19.90
N GLU A 47 -11.53 -40.01 -18.76
CA GLU A 47 -11.54 -41.35 -18.18
C GLU A 47 -12.58 -41.54 -17.08
N ARG A 48 -13.37 -40.50 -16.75
CA ARG A 48 -14.31 -40.51 -15.60
C ARG A 48 -15.26 -41.70 -15.57
N ASN A 49 -15.65 -42.23 -16.74
CA ASN A 49 -16.58 -43.35 -16.88
C ASN A 49 -15.92 -44.72 -16.64
N PHE A 50 -14.59 -44.80 -16.68
CA PHE A 50 -13.82 -46.03 -16.48
C PHE A 50 -13.33 -46.20 -15.04
N ILE A 51 -13.41 -45.15 -14.22
CA ILE A 51 -12.96 -45.16 -12.83
C ILE A 51 -14.13 -45.20 -11.83
N ARG A 52 -13.94 -45.90 -10.70
CA ARG A 52 -14.93 -45.94 -9.62
C ARG A 52 -14.81 -44.73 -8.71
N LEU A 53 -15.53 -43.66 -9.05
CA LEU A 53 -15.59 -42.41 -8.26
C LEU A 53 -16.27 -42.58 -6.90
N ALA A 54 -16.99 -43.67 -6.63
CA ALA A 54 -17.65 -43.88 -5.34
C ALA A 54 -16.66 -43.99 -4.16
N GLY A 55 -15.44 -44.46 -4.40
CA GLY A 55 -14.44 -44.64 -3.34
C GLY A 55 -13.82 -43.34 -2.83
N ILE A 56 -13.88 -42.25 -3.60
CA ILE A 56 -13.22 -40.98 -3.26
C ILE A 56 -14.10 -40.02 -2.45
N THR A 57 -15.33 -40.39 -2.10
CA THR A 57 -16.21 -39.56 -1.26
C THR A 57 -16.88 -40.35 -0.13
N GLN A 58 -16.38 -41.55 0.17
CA GLN A 58 -16.96 -42.48 1.14
C GLN A 58 -15.94 -42.85 2.22
N GLY A 59 -16.44 -43.34 3.35
CA GLY A 59 -15.61 -43.77 4.47
C GLY A 59 -14.77 -42.63 5.01
N PHE A 60 -13.45 -42.81 5.02
CA PHE A 60 -12.50 -41.78 5.46
C PHE A 60 -12.56 -40.50 4.61
N PHE A 61 -12.96 -40.59 3.33
CA PHE A 61 -13.06 -39.45 2.43
C PHE A 61 -14.44 -38.77 2.43
N ASP A 62 -15.36 -39.20 3.31
CA ASP A 62 -16.61 -38.47 3.52
C ASP A 62 -16.32 -37.20 4.32
N PHE A 63 -16.57 -36.05 3.71
CA PHE A 63 -16.31 -34.73 4.30
C PHE A 63 -17.03 -34.53 5.64
N ARG A 64 -18.16 -35.20 5.88
CA ARG A 64 -18.95 -35.09 7.12
C ARG A 64 -18.16 -35.48 8.36
N HIS A 65 -17.17 -36.36 8.21
CA HIS A 65 -16.32 -36.83 9.31
C HIS A 65 -15.03 -36.02 9.47
N ASN A 66 -14.79 -35.02 8.61
CA ASN A 66 -13.50 -34.36 8.45
C ASN A 66 -13.57 -32.84 8.70
N PHE A 67 -14.65 -32.35 9.30
CA PHE A 67 -14.71 -30.97 9.79
C PHE A 67 -13.82 -30.79 11.02
N ILE A 68 -13.18 -29.63 11.13
CA ILE A 68 -12.36 -29.26 12.28
C ILE A 68 -13.17 -28.43 13.27
N THR A 69 -12.75 -28.44 14.54
CA THR A 69 -13.36 -27.58 15.56
C THR A 69 -12.82 -26.15 15.49
N PHE A 70 -13.56 -25.19 16.06
CA PHE A 70 -13.03 -23.82 16.19
C PHE A 70 -11.74 -23.77 17.01
N SER A 71 -11.65 -24.59 18.07
CA SER A 71 -10.42 -24.72 18.86
C SER A 71 -9.25 -25.27 18.05
N GLU A 72 -9.51 -26.20 17.13
CA GLU A 72 -8.49 -26.75 16.24
C GLU A 72 -8.04 -25.73 15.18
N LEU A 73 -8.97 -24.95 14.62
CA LEU A 73 -8.68 -23.89 13.65
C LEU A 73 -7.63 -22.89 14.17
N ILE A 74 -7.64 -22.60 15.46
CA ILE A 74 -6.70 -21.68 16.13
C ILE A 74 -5.67 -22.40 17.01
N ALA A 75 -5.55 -23.74 16.90
CA ALA A 75 -4.66 -24.52 17.74
C ALA A 75 -3.19 -24.16 17.48
N LEU A 76 -2.41 -24.18 18.57
CA LEU A 76 -0.97 -24.07 18.51
C LEU A 76 -0.34 -25.33 17.91
N PRO A 77 0.85 -25.21 17.27
CA PRO A 77 1.61 -26.37 16.83
C PRO A 77 1.84 -27.33 17.99
N GLN A 78 1.52 -28.61 17.78
CA GLN A 78 1.72 -29.67 18.76
C GLN A 78 2.95 -30.50 18.38
N ALA A 79 3.66 -31.02 19.39
CA ALA A 79 4.75 -31.97 19.16
C ALA A 79 4.18 -33.27 18.58
N LEU A 80 4.84 -33.80 17.55
CA LEU A 80 4.41 -35.01 16.88
C LEU A 80 4.66 -36.24 17.77
N ASP A 81 3.64 -37.08 17.96
CA ASP A 81 3.82 -38.38 18.59
C ASP A 81 4.51 -39.35 17.62
N LEU A 82 5.81 -39.52 17.78
CA LEU A 82 6.61 -40.38 16.92
C LEU A 82 6.37 -41.89 17.17
N SER A 83 5.61 -42.25 18.21
CA SER A 83 5.26 -43.65 18.50
C SER A 83 4.00 -44.12 17.77
N ALA A 84 3.17 -43.19 17.29
CA ALA A 84 1.96 -43.49 16.56
C ALA A 84 2.24 -43.77 15.07
N ILE A 85 1.51 -44.74 14.48
CA ILE A 85 1.57 -45.04 13.04
C ILE A 85 0.93 -43.90 12.22
N ASN A 86 -0.13 -43.28 12.77
CA ASN A 86 -0.80 -42.11 12.19
C ASN A 86 -1.05 -41.08 13.30
N PRO A 87 -0.01 -40.32 13.71
CA PRO A 87 -0.16 -39.33 14.75
C PRO A 87 -1.17 -38.26 14.32
N TYR A 88 -2.07 -37.92 15.22
CA TYR A 88 -2.94 -36.77 15.03
C TYR A 88 -2.12 -35.48 15.09
N TYR A 89 -2.41 -34.56 14.19
CA TYR A 89 -1.90 -33.19 14.22
C TYR A 89 -3.06 -32.23 13.92
N PRO A 90 -3.18 -31.12 14.66
CA PRO A 90 -4.28 -30.19 14.47
C PRO A 90 -4.16 -29.47 13.14
N SER A 91 -5.24 -29.46 12.37
CA SER A 91 -5.34 -28.68 11.15
C SER A 91 -5.71 -27.23 11.49
N SER A 92 -4.72 -26.41 11.82
CA SER A 92 -4.90 -25.01 12.23
C SER A 92 -4.43 -24.00 11.18
N LEU A 93 -4.81 -22.73 11.35
CA LEU A 93 -4.27 -21.63 10.53
C LEU A 93 -2.75 -21.45 10.72
N GLY A 94 -2.22 -21.88 11.86
CA GLY A 94 -0.83 -21.65 12.27
C GLY A 94 -0.63 -20.33 13.02
N ILE A 95 0.30 -20.34 13.97
CA ILE A 95 0.56 -19.19 14.85
C ILE A 95 1.05 -17.97 14.06
N ALA A 96 1.91 -18.16 13.06
CA ALA A 96 2.44 -17.06 12.26
C ALA A 96 1.32 -16.33 11.52
N GLN A 97 0.38 -17.08 10.95
CA GLN A 97 -0.78 -16.56 10.23
C GLN A 97 -1.71 -15.81 11.18
N ILE A 98 -1.97 -16.34 12.38
CA ILE A 98 -2.76 -15.64 13.40
C ILE A 98 -2.07 -14.32 13.79
N THR A 99 -0.75 -14.33 14.02
CA THR A 99 0.03 -13.12 14.35
C THR A 99 -0.05 -12.08 13.22
N PHE A 100 0.16 -12.50 11.96
CA PHE A 100 0.06 -11.59 10.81
C PHE A 100 -1.35 -11.05 10.61
N PHE A 101 -2.37 -11.87 10.87
CA PHE A 101 -3.76 -11.42 10.83
C PHE A 101 -4.03 -10.33 11.88
N ILE A 102 -3.62 -10.54 13.14
CA ILE A 102 -3.77 -9.55 14.21
C ILE A 102 -3.06 -8.25 13.85
N LEU A 103 -1.80 -8.34 13.40
CA LEU A 103 -1.03 -7.17 12.97
C LEU A 103 -1.72 -6.42 11.82
N ALA A 104 -2.26 -7.16 10.85
CA ALA A 104 -2.97 -6.58 9.72
C ALA A 104 -4.26 -5.86 10.14
N MET A 105 -5.01 -6.43 11.08
CA MET A 105 -6.22 -5.78 11.61
C MET A 105 -5.91 -4.52 12.41
N LEU A 106 -4.81 -4.51 13.18
CA LEU A 106 -4.36 -3.33 13.92
C LEU A 106 -3.92 -2.18 12.98
N VAL A 107 -3.17 -2.49 11.93
CA VAL A 107 -2.77 -1.46 10.95
C VAL A 107 -3.96 -0.99 10.13
N PHE A 108 -4.85 -1.89 9.73
CA PHE A 108 -6.07 -1.52 9.01
C PHE A 108 -6.98 -0.61 9.85
N SER A 109 -7.20 -0.93 11.13
CA SER A 109 -8.01 -0.09 12.02
C SER A 109 -7.38 1.29 12.24
N TYR A 110 -6.06 1.36 12.42
CA TYR A 110 -5.32 2.63 12.48
C TYR A 110 -5.53 3.49 11.23
N VAL A 111 -5.37 2.91 10.03
CA VAL A 111 -5.57 3.63 8.75
C VAL A 111 -7.00 4.16 8.63
N VAL A 112 -8.00 3.35 9.00
CA VAL A 112 -9.41 3.76 8.96
C VAL A 112 -9.66 4.92 9.93
N ILE A 113 -9.16 4.83 11.17
CA ILE A 113 -9.31 5.88 12.19
C ILE A 113 -8.66 7.19 11.73
N VAL A 114 -7.41 7.16 11.29
CA VAL A 114 -6.70 8.37 10.82
C VAL A 114 -7.44 9.02 9.64
N LYS A 115 -7.98 8.22 8.71
CA LYS A 115 -8.76 8.75 7.58
C LYS A 115 -10.11 9.34 8.00
N LEU A 116 -10.77 8.77 9.01
CA LEU A 116 -12.02 9.31 9.55
C LEU A 116 -11.80 10.61 10.34
N MET A 117 -10.64 10.77 10.98
CA MET A 117 -10.28 11.94 11.77
C MET A 117 -9.64 13.07 10.94
N SER A 118 -9.20 12.78 9.71
CA SER A 118 -8.59 13.80 8.86
C SER A 118 -9.69 14.58 8.13
N ASP A 119 -9.97 15.80 8.60
CA ASP A 119 -10.84 16.79 7.93
C ASP A 119 -10.23 17.36 6.63
N ALA A 120 -9.08 16.83 6.19
CA ALA A 120 -8.43 17.28 4.99
C ALA A 120 -9.36 17.01 3.79
N PRO A 121 -9.75 18.04 3.01
CA PRO A 121 -10.48 17.83 1.78
C PRO A 121 -9.59 17.00 0.87
N VAL A 122 -9.95 15.72 0.69
CA VAL A 122 -9.28 14.85 -0.27
C VAL A 122 -9.55 15.49 -1.64
N ASP A 123 -8.52 16.04 -2.27
CA ASP A 123 -8.64 16.60 -3.60
C ASP A 123 -8.77 15.43 -4.59
N VAL A 124 -10.02 15.04 -4.84
CA VAL A 124 -10.35 13.79 -5.52
C VAL A 124 -10.26 13.97 -7.04
N HIS A 125 -9.06 13.94 -7.59
CA HIS A 125 -8.89 13.51 -8.97
C HIS A 125 -9.34 12.04 -9.13
N GLY A 126 -9.82 11.64 -10.32
CA GLY A 126 -10.38 10.30 -10.54
C GLY A 126 -9.43 9.15 -10.16
N GLU A 127 -8.12 9.36 -10.27
CA GLU A 127 -7.09 8.39 -9.90
C GLU A 127 -6.92 8.22 -8.38
N THR A 128 -7.02 9.30 -7.61
CA THR A 128 -6.93 9.24 -6.14
C THR A 128 -8.17 8.60 -5.51
N LYS A 129 -9.36 8.77 -6.10
CA LYS A 129 -10.59 8.05 -5.67
C LYS A 129 -10.47 6.54 -5.83
N LEU A 130 -9.95 6.10 -6.98
CA LEU A 130 -9.78 4.69 -7.28
C LEU A 130 -8.76 4.06 -6.33
N ALA A 131 -7.61 4.69 -6.14
CA ALA A 131 -6.59 4.23 -5.20
C ALA A 131 -7.14 4.11 -3.77
N LEU A 132 -7.90 5.10 -3.32
CA LEU A 132 -8.54 5.07 -1.99
C LEU A 132 -9.55 3.93 -1.86
N SER A 133 -10.42 3.75 -2.87
CA SER A 133 -11.41 2.67 -2.87
C SER A 133 -10.74 1.30 -2.83
N LEU A 134 -9.63 1.10 -3.55
CA LEU A 134 -8.88 -0.16 -3.57
C LEU A 134 -8.19 -0.42 -2.23
N GLN A 135 -7.64 0.61 -1.58
CA GLN A 135 -7.03 0.50 -0.25
C GLN A 135 -8.02 0.06 0.83
N LEU A 136 -9.30 0.41 0.71
CA LEU A 136 -10.33 0.04 1.68
C LEU A 136 -11.05 -1.25 1.31
N LEU A 137 -11.46 -1.41 0.05
CA LEU A 137 -12.25 -2.55 -0.41
C LEU A 137 -11.42 -3.83 -0.52
N THR A 138 -10.13 -3.74 -0.85
CA THR A 138 -9.29 -4.95 -0.98
C THR A 138 -9.12 -5.68 0.36
N PRO A 139 -8.72 -5.04 1.47
CA PRO A 139 -8.64 -5.71 2.76
C PRO A 139 -9.99 -6.25 3.23
N ILE A 140 -11.07 -5.50 3.04
CA ILE A 140 -12.43 -5.94 3.40
C ILE A 140 -12.81 -7.20 2.60
N PHE A 141 -12.53 -7.22 1.31
CA PHE A 141 -12.77 -8.37 0.44
C PHE A 141 -12.03 -9.62 0.94
N PHE A 142 -10.73 -9.50 1.20
CA PHE A 142 -9.92 -10.62 1.68
C PHE A 142 -10.26 -11.03 3.11
N LEU A 143 -10.74 -10.11 3.96
CA LEU A 143 -11.28 -10.43 5.28
C LEU A 143 -12.57 -11.25 5.17
N MET A 144 -13.50 -10.85 4.30
CA MET A 144 -14.72 -11.64 4.05
C MET A 144 -14.38 -13.02 3.48
N ALA A 145 -13.43 -13.10 2.55
CA ALA A 145 -12.95 -14.36 1.98
C ALA A 145 -12.32 -15.25 3.06
N LEU A 146 -11.49 -14.69 3.95
CA LEU A 146 -10.89 -15.39 5.07
C LEU A 146 -11.96 -15.98 6.00
N ILE A 147 -12.94 -15.16 6.39
CA ILE A 147 -14.05 -15.60 7.26
C ILE A 147 -14.83 -16.72 6.57
N PHE A 148 -15.13 -16.57 5.27
CA PHE A 148 -15.85 -17.58 4.51
C PHE A 148 -15.08 -18.91 4.42
N TYR A 149 -13.79 -18.88 4.09
CA TYR A 149 -12.99 -20.11 3.99
C TYR A 149 -12.78 -20.77 5.34
N SER A 150 -12.57 -20.00 6.42
CA SER A 150 -12.53 -20.51 7.79
C SER A 150 -13.88 -21.09 8.22
N PHE A 151 -15.00 -20.51 7.78
CA PHE A 151 -16.32 -21.07 8.04
C PHE A 151 -16.51 -22.41 7.33
N MET A 152 -16.01 -22.54 6.09
CA MET A 152 -16.10 -23.79 5.32
C MET A 152 -15.38 -24.98 5.96
N THR A 153 -14.42 -24.76 6.88
CA THR A 153 -13.73 -25.85 7.58
C THR A 153 -14.52 -26.37 8.79
N LEU A 154 -15.57 -25.65 9.22
CA LEU A 154 -16.32 -25.92 10.44
C LEU A 154 -17.62 -26.71 10.16
N PRO A 155 -18.11 -27.55 11.10
CA PRO A 155 -19.31 -28.37 10.92
C PRO A 155 -20.58 -27.57 10.61
N GLN A 156 -20.67 -26.32 11.09
CA GLN A 156 -21.80 -25.41 10.84
C GLN A 156 -22.01 -25.15 9.35
N SER A 157 -20.97 -25.36 8.54
CA SER A 157 -21.03 -25.18 7.09
C SER A 157 -21.50 -26.42 6.32
N GLN A 158 -21.76 -27.55 7.00
CA GLN A 158 -22.13 -28.83 6.37
C GLN A 158 -23.26 -28.70 5.35
N TRP A 159 -24.30 -27.92 5.64
CA TRP A 159 -25.39 -27.69 4.70
C TRP A 159 -24.90 -27.16 3.35
N LEU A 160 -23.88 -26.28 3.34
CA LEU A 160 -23.34 -25.75 2.10
C LEU A 160 -22.57 -26.83 1.32
N TRP A 161 -21.84 -27.71 2.02
CA TRP A 161 -21.14 -28.84 1.41
C TRP A 161 -22.09 -29.87 0.77
N GLU A 162 -23.29 -30.03 1.33
CA GLU A 162 -24.31 -30.93 0.81
C GLU A 162 -25.04 -30.37 -0.43
N ASN A 163 -25.08 -29.04 -0.58
CA ASN A 163 -25.82 -28.38 -1.64
C ASN A 163 -24.95 -27.86 -2.80
N ILE A 164 -23.65 -27.61 -2.58
CA ILE A 164 -22.76 -27.16 -3.64
C ILE A 164 -22.18 -28.38 -4.40
N PRO A 165 -22.45 -28.50 -5.72
CA PRO A 165 -21.89 -29.59 -6.51
C PRO A 165 -20.35 -29.50 -6.56
N LEU A 166 -19.69 -30.67 -6.64
CA LEU A 166 -18.23 -30.84 -6.72
C LEU A 166 -17.44 -30.47 -5.45
N VAL A 167 -18.02 -29.74 -4.48
CA VAL A 167 -17.32 -29.42 -3.22
C VAL A 167 -16.98 -30.68 -2.43
N SER A 168 -17.86 -31.70 -2.47
CA SER A 168 -17.60 -33.01 -1.87
C SER A 168 -16.38 -33.73 -2.44
N LEU A 169 -15.98 -33.45 -3.69
CA LEU A 169 -14.78 -34.03 -4.30
C LEU A 169 -13.49 -33.47 -3.72
N THR A 170 -13.57 -32.42 -2.89
CA THR A 170 -12.41 -31.94 -2.15
C THR A 170 -12.08 -32.81 -0.94
N GLU A 171 -12.97 -33.76 -0.58
CA GLU A 171 -12.84 -34.78 0.48
C GLU A 171 -12.79 -34.22 1.91
N PHE A 172 -12.02 -33.16 2.11
CA PHE A 172 -11.56 -32.68 3.40
C PHE A 172 -11.87 -31.19 3.56
N PRO A 173 -12.84 -30.81 4.41
CA PRO A 173 -13.19 -29.42 4.66
C PRO A 173 -12.01 -28.54 5.09
N TRP A 174 -11.09 -29.09 5.88
CA TRP A 174 -9.86 -28.42 6.30
C TRP A 174 -8.92 -28.04 5.15
N ARG A 175 -9.09 -28.55 3.92
CA ARG A 175 -8.38 -28.03 2.74
C ARG A 175 -8.71 -26.57 2.43
N MET A 176 -9.82 -26.04 2.94
CA MET A 176 -10.17 -24.61 2.83
C MET A 176 -9.25 -23.71 3.66
N LEU A 177 -8.41 -24.28 4.55
CA LEU A 177 -7.33 -23.55 5.21
C LEU A 177 -6.31 -23.00 4.21
N GLY A 178 -6.04 -23.67 3.09
CA GLY A 178 -5.11 -23.16 2.07
C GLY A 178 -5.53 -21.78 1.53
N PRO A 179 -6.75 -21.66 0.96
CA PRO A 179 -7.33 -20.37 0.58
C PRO A 179 -7.44 -19.36 1.73
N ALA A 180 -7.75 -19.81 2.96
CA ALA A 180 -7.78 -18.93 4.13
C ALA A 180 -6.40 -18.32 4.44
N ILE A 181 -5.35 -19.14 4.47
CA ILE A 181 -3.95 -18.71 4.67
C ILE A 181 -3.50 -17.75 3.57
N PHE A 182 -3.91 -17.99 2.31
CA PHE A 182 -3.65 -17.05 1.22
C PHE A 182 -4.28 -15.68 1.48
N CYS A 183 -5.51 -15.63 2.00
CA CYS A 183 -6.16 -14.36 2.36
C CYS A 183 -5.37 -13.62 3.45
N VAL A 184 -4.88 -14.33 4.48
CA VAL A 184 -4.00 -13.76 5.51
C VAL A 184 -2.72 -13.20 4.90
N ALA A 185 -2.09 -13.92 3.97
CA ALA A 185 -0.86 -13.46 3.31
C ALA A 185 -1.09 -12.16 2.52
N VAL A 186 -2.22 -12.02 1.83
CA VAL A 186 -2.57 -10.78 1.12
C VAL A 186 -2.82 -9.62 2.11
N LEU A 187 -3.52 -9.88 3.22
CA LEU A 187 -3.74 -8.88 4.27
C LEU A 187 -2.42 -8.43 4.93
N ALA A 188 -1.50 -9.36 5.16
CA ALA A 188 -0.16 -9.06 5.66
C ALA A 188 0.64 -8.22 4.66
N GLY A 189 0.55 -8.53 3.35
CA GLY A 189 1.18 -7.72 2.30
C GLY A 189 0.61 -6.29 2.21
N ALA A 190 -0.71 -6.13 2.34
CA ALA A 190 -1.35 -4.82 2.38
C ALA A 190 -0.85 -3.98 3.58
N THR A 191 -0.61 -4.66 4.71
CA THR A 191 -0.07 -4.05 5.93
C THR A 191 1.36 -3.56 5.72
N ALA A 192 2.23 -4.41 5.17
CA ALA A 192 3.61 -4.04 4.86
C ALA A 192 3.69 -2.84 3.90
N HIS A 193 2.78 -2.77 2.92
CA HIS A 193 2.69 -1.64 2.01
C HIS A 193 2.35 -0.33 2.74
N VAL A 194 1.34 -0.33 3.62
CA VAL A 194 0.97 0.87 4.42
C VAL A 194 2.13 1.31 5.30
N VAL A 195 2.74 0.38 6.03
CA VAL A 195 3.89 0.67 6.91
C VAL A 195 5.04 1.27 6.11
N GLY A 196 5.34 0.71 4.93
CA GLY A 196 6.36 1.26 4.03
C GLY A 196 6.05 2.68 3.54
N GLN A 197 4.77 3.01 3.31
CA GLN A 197 4.38 4.36 2.92
C GLN A 197 4.62 5.38 4.05
N VAL A 198 4.30 5.02 5.30
CA VAL A 198 4.52 5.91 6.46
C VAL A 198 6.01 6.21 6.64
N PHE A 199 6.86 5.16 6.62
CA PHE A 199 8.32 5.36 6.72
C PHE A 199 8.88 6.21 5.58
N CYS A 200 8.39 6.03 4.35
CA CYS A 200 8.82 6.83 3.20
C CYS A 200 8.42 8.31 3.34
N GLN A 201 7.21 8.57 3.82
CA GLN A 201 6.71 9.94 4.05
C GLN A 201 7.50 10.66 5.13
N GLU A 202 7.80 9.99 6.24
CA GLU A 202 8.61 10.54 7.33
C GLU A 202 10.02 10.90 6.85
N HIS A 203 10.66 10.00 6.09
CA HIS A 203 11.98 10.25 5.50
C HIS A 203 11.98 11.44 4.53
N GLN A 204 10.95 11.58 3.69
CA GLN A 204 10.81 12.74 2.80
C GLN A 204 10.60 14.05 3.56
N HIS A 205 9.86 14.02 4.67
CA HIS A 205 9.65 15.21 5.51
C HIS A 205 10.97 15.66 6.17
N LEU A 206 11.74 14.73 6.72
CA LEU A 206 13.05 15.00 7.32
C LEU A 206 14.03 15.60 6.30
N HIS A 207 14.08 15.06 5.08
CA HIS A 207 14.92 15.62 4.00
C HIS A 207 14.50 17.05 3.61
N LYS A 208 13.19 17.32 3.48
CA LYS A 208 12.69 18.67 3.19
C LYS A 208 13.02 19.66 4.31
N GLN A 209 12.91 19.25 5.56
CA GLN A 209 13.24 20.10 6.70
C GLN A 209 14.74 20.40 6.77
N SER A 210 15.60 19.40 6.53
CA SER A 210 17.06 19.58 6.46
C SER A 210 17.48 20.49 5.30
N ALA A 211 16.90 20.31 4.11
CA ALA A 211 17.15 21.16 2.96
C ALA A 211 16.70 22.62 3.19
N THR A 212 15.53 22.81 3.82
CA THR A 212 15.04 24.15 4.19
C THR A 212 15.97 24.84 5.18
N LYS A 213 16.45 24.11 6.21
CA LYS A 213 17.39 24.64 7.21
C LYS A 213 18.73 25.01 6.57
N PHE A 214 19.28 24.15 5.71
CA PHE A 214 20.52 24.43 4.97
C PHE A 214 20.39 25.66 4.06
N ASN A 215 19.28 25.80 3.33
CA ASN A 215 19.03 26.97 2.49
C ASN A 215 18.88 28.26 3.31
N GLN A 216 18.26 28.19 4.49
CA GLN A 216 18.20 29.34 5.41
C GLN A 216 19.59 29.74 5.90
N GLU A 217 20.42 28.80 6.34
CA GLU A 217 21.79 29.06 6.79
C GLU A 217 22.66 29.64 5.67
N LEU A 218 22.56 29.12 4.45
CA LEU A 218 23.27 29.64 3.27
C LEU A 218 22.83 31.08 2.95
N SER A 219 21.52 31.36 2.99
CA SER A 219 21.00 32.72 2.75
C SER A 219 21.45 33.73 3.81
N ALA A 220 21.56 33.32 5.08
CA ALA A 220 22.07 34.15 6.16
C ALA A 220 23.57 34.48 5.97
N GLN A 221 24.37 33.49 5.55
CA GLN A 221 25.78 33.71 5.23
C GLN A 221 25.97 34.63 4.02
N GLN A 222 25.16 34.48 2.97
CA GLN A 222 25.20 35.37 1.81
C GLN A 222 24.76 36.80 2.14
N ALA A 223 23.73 36.97 2.98
CA ALA A 223 23.31 38.29 3.46
C ALA A 223 24.42 38.96 4.29
N GLN A 224 25.10 38.20 5.14
CA GLN A 224 26.23 38.69 5.93
C GLN A 224 27.44 39.04 5.05
N ALA A 225 27.77 38.22 4.04
CA ALA A 225 28.81 38.51 3.06
C ALA A 225 28.51 39.78 2.23
N ASN A 226 27.26 39.95 1.80
CA ASN A 226 26.81 41.15 1.08
C ASN A 226 26.85 42.41 1.97
N PHE A 227 26.50 42.29 3.25
CA PHE A 227 26.62 43.39 4.22
C PHE A 227 28.08 43.83 4.40
N TYR A 228 29.01 42.89 4.54
CA TYR A 228 30.45 43.20 4.63
C TYR A 228 31.00 43.80 3.33
N GLN A 229 30.62 43.25 2.16
CA GLN A 229 31.02 43.83 0.87
C GLN A 229 30.52 45.26 0.74
N ASN A 230 29.22 45.51 0.93
CA ASN A 230 28.63 46.85 0.82
C ASN A 230 29.19 47.83 1.85
N GLY A 231 29.46 47.39 3.08
CA GLY A 231 30.12 48.20 4.10
C GLY A 231 31.56 48.57 3.71
N LEU A 232 32.30 47.65 3.10
CA LEU A 232 33.65 47.91 2.59
C LEU A 232 33.60 48.91 1.41
N THR A 233 32.64 48.77 0.48
CA THR A 233 32.44 49.72 -0.62
C THR A 233 32.08 51.10 -0.11
N ILE A 234 31.17 51.21 0.87
CA ILE A 234 30.79 52.49 1.47
C ILE A 234 31.97 53.12 2.21
N THR A 235 32.77 52.34 2.94
CA THR A 235 33.95 52.86 3.65
C THR A 235 35.05 53.31 2.69
N LEU A 236 35.26 52.59 1.59
CA LEU A 236 36.20 52.97 0.53
C LEU A 236 35.73 54.21 -0.24
N LEU A 237 34.43 54.30 -0.55
CA LEU A 237 33.82 55.48 -1.17
C LEU A 237 33.90 56.69 -0.22
N LEU A 238 33.56 56.55 1.05
CA LEU A 238 33.70 57.61 2.05
C LEU A 238 35.16 58.04 2.18
N ARG A 239 36.12 57.10 2.23
CA ARG A 239 37.55 57.42 2.29
C ARG A 239 38.08 58.11 1.02
N TYR A 240 37.51 57.79 -0.14
CA TYR A 240 37.85 58.42 -1.42
C TYR A 240 37.27 59.84 -1.55
N TYR A 241 36.02 60.07 -1.10
CA TYR A 241 35.34 61.36 -1.19
C TYR A 241 35.63 62.30 -0.01
N TYR A 242 36.03 61.80 1.16
CA TYR A 242 36.38 62.61 2.34
C TYR A 242 37.43 63.71 2.06
N PRO A 243 38.57 63.46 1.39
CA PRO A 243 39.53 64.52 1.07
C PRO A 243 39.00 65.55 0.06
N ILE A 244 38.07 65.16 -0.81
CA ILE A 244 37.45 66.07 -1.80
C ILE A 244 36.49 67.03 -1.09
N ILE A 245 35.69 66.54 -0.14
CA ILE A 245 34.76 67.36 0.65
C ILE A 245 35.54 68.28 1.63
N HIS A 246 36.64 67.79 2.19
CA HIS A 246 37.46 68.57 3.12
C HIS A 246 38.27 69.69 2.42
N GLN A 247 38.60 69.55 1.13
CA GLN A 247 39.21 70.63 0.33
C GLN A 247 38.23 71.74 -0.04
N VAL A 248 36.93 71.44 -0.19
CA VAL A 248 35.89 72.45 -0.47
C VAL A 248 35.52 73.27 0.77
N ALA A 249 35.65 72.69 1.98
CA ALA A 249 35.33 73.37 3.24
C ALA A 249 36.43 74.32 3.78
N CYS A 250 37.66 74.26 3.24
CA CYS A 250 38.80 75.08 3.70
C CYS A 250 39.20 76.21 2.75
N LEU A 251 38.33 76.64 1.83
CA LEU A 251 38.55 77.83 1.00
C LEU A 251 38.10 79.10 1.76
N PRO A 252 39.01 80.00 2.19
CA PRO A 252 38.63 81.26 2.78
C PRO A 252 38.15 82.21 1.68
N ASN A 253 36.98 82.83 1.90
CA ASN A 253 36.46 84.03 1.21
C ASN A 253 37.08 84.34 -0.17
N LEU A 254 36.45 83.83 -1.24
CA LEU A 254 36.56 84.49 -2.55
C LEU A 254 35.17 84.90 -3.05
N THR A 255 35.05 86.21 -3.22
CA THR A 255 34.01 86.96 -3.90
C THR A 255 33.56 86.32 -5.21
N LEU A 256 32.26 86.04 -5.32
CA LEU A 256 31.62 85.68 -6.60
C LEU A 256 31.60 86.89 -7.54
N PRO A 257 32.08 86.78 -8.79
CA PRO A 257 31.62 87.63 -9.86
C PRO A 257 30.31 87.07 -10.43
N HIS A 258 29.36 87.97 -10.64
CA HIS A 258 28.26 87.82 -11.62
C HIS A 258 28.76 87.14 -12.89
N TYR A 259 28.11 86.06 -13.34
CA TYR A 259 27.72 85.82 -14.73
C TYR A 259 26.90 84.52 -14.82
N LEU A 260 25.92 84.53 -15.73
CA LEU A 260 25.07 83.42 -16.19
C LEU A 260 23.73 83.19 -15.47
N MET A 261 22.84 84.18 -15.61
CA MET A 261 21.49 83.91 -16.09
C MET A 261 21.54 83.55 -17.58
N ALA A 262 21.02 82.38 -17.99
CA ALA A 262 20.27 82.15 -19.23
C ALA A 262 19.99 80.64 -19.46
N ALA A 263 18.78 80.37 -19.99
CA ALA A 263 18.22 79.10 -20.52
C ALA A 263 17.77 78.07 -19.45
N GLN A 264 16.48 77.77 -19.15
CA GLN A 264 15.28 77.51 -19.99
C GLN A 264 15.64 76.64 -21.20
N GLN A 265 15.22 75.40 -21.40
CA GLN A 265 13.96 74.68 -21.11
C GLN A 265 14.17 73.17 -21.43
N PRO A 266 13.16 72.28 -21.22
CA PRO A 266 13.33 70.83 -21.04
C PRO A 266 13.13 69.97 -22.30
N CYS A 267 13.61 68.72 -22.22
CA CYS A 267 13.03 67.49 -22.76
C CYS A 267 13.42 66.35 -21.82
#